data_AF-A0A919UCH5-F1
#
_entry.id   AF-A0A919UCH5-F1
#
_cell.length_a   1.000
_cell.length_b   1.000
_cell.length_c   1.000
_cell.angle_alpha   90.00
_cell.angle_beta   90.00
_cell.angle_gamma   90.00
#
_symmetry.space_group_name_H-M   'P 1'
#
loop_
_entity.id
_entity.type
_entity.pdbx_description
1 polymer ?
#
loop_
_entity_poly.entity_id
_entity_poly.type
_entity_poly.pdbx_seq_one_letter_code
_entity_poly.pdbx_strand_id
1 'polypeptide(L)' 'MGATEPADELALLRAEVADGTHDLSNALGAILNYVAFLAEDLGDNPAAADYLPHLQSAAHRALGVVERLSASGAR' A
#
# COMPACT_ATOMS: atom_id res chain seq x y z
N MET A 1 -8.09 36.86 8.40
CA MET A 1 -7.94 35.42 8.70
C MET A 1 -9.34 34.84 8.73
N GLY A 2 -9.83 34.42 7.56
CA GLY A 2 -11.13 33.74 7.48
C GLY A 2 -10.97 32.32 7.98
N ALA A 3 -11.88 31.86 8.83
CA ALA A 3 -11.96 30.45 9.17
C ALA A 3 -12.18 29.67 7.86
N THR A 4 -11.31 28.71 7.55
CA THR A 4 -11.58 27.71 6.52
C THR A 4 -12.89 27.02 6.88
N GLU A 5 -13.83 26.94 5.93
CA GLU A 5 -15.10 26.27 6.19
C GLU A 5 -14.83 24.78 6.45
N PRO A 6 -15.59 24.12 7.33
CA PRO A 6 -15.40 22.69 7.63
C PRO A 6 -15.40 21.77 6.40
N ALA A 7 -16.04 22.21 5.31
CA ALA A 7 -16.05 21.51 4.03
C ALA A 7 -14.67 21.54 3.32
N ASP A 8 -13.93 22.64 3.45
CA ASP A 8 -12.59 22.79 2.88
C ASP A 8 -11.56 21.92 3.63
N GLU A 9 -11.68 21.84 4.96
CA GLU A 9 -10.82 21.00 5.79
C GLU A 9 -11.03 19.51 5.49
N LEU A 10 -12.29 19.08 5.33
CA LEU A 10 -12.60 17.71 4.93
C LEU A 10 -12.07 17.38 3.52
N ALA A 11 -12.15 18.33 2.59
CA ALA A 11 -11.61 18.16 1.24
C ALA A 11 -10.08 18.01 1.25
N LEU A 12 -9.37 18.81 2.05
CA LEU A 12 -7.92 18.71 2.23
C LEU A 12 -7.52 17.37 2.85
N LEU A 13 -8.21 16.92 3.90
CA LEU A 13 -7.96 15.62 4.52
C LEU A 13 -8.20 14.46 3.54
N ARG A 14 -9.24 14.52 2.71
CA ARG A 14 -9.50 13.50 1.68
C ARG A 14 -8.39 13.48 0.62
N ALA A 15 -7.90 14.64 0.20
CA ALA A 15 -6.79 14.74 -0.75
C ALA A 15 -5.51 14.13 -0.16
N GLU A 16 -5.17 14.46 1.09
CA GLU A 16 -3.99 13.92 1.78
C GLU A 16 -4.07 12.38 1.94
N VAL A 17 -5.25 11.85 2.28
CA VAL A 17 -5.48 10.40 2.33
C VAL A 17 -5.35 9.76 0.94
N ALA A 18 -5.87 10.41 -0.11
CA ALA A 18 -5.74 9.90 -1.47
C ALA A 18 -4.28 9.82 -1.91
N ASP A 19 -3.50 10.88 -1.69
CA ASP A 19 -2.06 10.91 -2.02
C ASP A 19 -1.28 9.87 -1.20
N GLY A 20 -1.53 9.80 0.12
CA GLY A 20 -0.88 8.81 0.98
C GLY A 20 -1.21 7.37 0.61
N THR A 21 -2.45 7.08 0.20
CA THR A 21 -2.83 5.74 -0.29
C THR A 21 -2.17 5.43 -1.62
N HIS A 22 -2.04 6.38 -2.54
CA HIS A 22 -1.34 6.22 -3.81
C HIS A 22 0.14 5.86 -3.60
N ASP A 23 0.85 6.63 -2.79
CA ASP A 23 2.26 6.41 -2.50
C ASP A 23 2.50 5.06 -1.83
N LEU A 24 1.63 4.68 -0.90
CA LEU A 24 1.72 3.38 -0.24
C LEU A 24 1.43 2.22 -1.20
N SER A 25 0.46 2.35 -2.10
CA SER A 25 0.21 1.38 -3.17
C SER A 25 1.44 1.21 -4.06
N ASN A 26 2.10 2.30 -4.45
CA ASN A 26 3.34 2.23 -5.26
C ASN A 26 4.45 1.49 -4.51
N ALA A 27 4.67 1.81 -3.24
CA ALA A 27 5.69 1.16 -2.42
C ALA A 27 5.42 -0.34 -2.24
N LEU A 28 4.18 -0.74 -1.99
CA LEU A 28 3.78 -2.14 -1.85
C LEU A 28 3.91 -2.90 -3.18
N GLY A 29 3.60 -2.25 -4.31
CA GLY A 29 3.85 -2.80 -5.64
C GLY A 29 5.34 -3.06 -5.88
N ALA A 30 6.21 -2.12 -5.51
CA ALA A 30 7.66 -2.32 -5.60
C ALA A 30 8.13 -3.50 -4.73
N ILE A 31 7.63 -3.62 -3.49
CA ILE A 31 7.95 -4.76 -2.61
C ILE A 31 7.55 -6.08 -3.26
N LEU A 32 6.35 -6.17 -3.83
CA LEU A 32 5.88 -7.39 -4.51
C LEU A 32 6.76 -7.76 -5.70
N ASN A 33 7.20 -6.78 -6.50
CA ASN A 33 8.13 -7.02 -7.60
C ASN A 33 9.47 -7.57 -7.10
N TYR A 34 10.04 -7.00 -6.05
CA TYR A 34 11.29 -7.52 -5.46
C TYR A 34 11.11 -8.91 -4.84
N VAL A 35 9.96 -9.20 -4.24
CA VAL A 35 9.67 -10.56 -3.75
C VAL A 35 9.61 -11.55 -4.91
N ALA A 36 9.04 -11.17 -6.05
CA ALA A 36 9.03 -12.01 -7.26
C ALA A 36 10.45 -12.24 -7.79
N PHE A 37 11.28 -11.20 -7.89
CA PHE A 37 12.69 -11.34 -8.30
C PHE A 37 13.48 -12.24 -7.32
N LEU A 38 13.27 -12.09 -6.02
CA LEU A 38 13.90 -12.95 -5.02
C LEU A 38 13.43 -14.40 -5.13
N ALA A 39 12.18 -14.65 -5.48
CA ALA A 39 11.67 -15.99 -5.70
C ALA A 39 12.31 -16.66 -6.93
N GLU A 40 12.60 -15.88 -7.98
CA GLU A 40 13.34 -16.34 -9.16
C GLU A 40 14.81 -16.62 -8.82
N ASP A 41 15.49 -15.68 -8.15
CA ASP A 41 16.92 -15.78 -7.82
C ASP A 41 17.23 -16.84 -6.75
N LEU A 42 16.29 -17.08 -5.83
CA LEU A 42 16.48 -17.94 -4.65
C LEU A 42 15.57 -19.18 -4.66
N GLY A 43 15.04 -19.59 -5.81
CA GLY A 43 14.03 -20.66 -5.91
C GLY A 43 14.45 -22.00 -5.27
N ASP A 44 15.75 -22.31 -5.28
CA ASP A 44 16.30 -23.53 -4.68
C ASP A 44 16.74 -23.36 -3.21
N ASN A 45 16.64 -22.15 -2.65
CA ASN A 45 17.02 -21.87 -1.27
C ASN A 45 15.88 -22.24 -0.30
N PRO A 46 16.07 -23.24 0.59
CA PRO A 46 15.02 -23.69 1.49
C PRO A 46 14.54 -22.62 2.48
N ALA A 47 15.42 -21.70 2.88
CA ALA A 47 15.03 -20.60 3.74
C ALA A 47 14.15 -19.60 2.98
N ALA A 48 14.48 -19.30 1.72
CA ALA A 48 13.69 -18.41 0.87
C ALA A 48 12.29 -18.96 0.60
N ALA A 49 12.18 -20.27 0.39
CA ALA A 49 10.89 -20.95 0.24
C ALA A 49 9.98 -20.79 1.47
N ASP A 50 10.54 -20.60 2.66
CA ASP A 50 9.78 -20.39 3.89
C ASP A 50 9.29 -18.93 4.01
N TYR A 51 10.18 -17.92 3.87
CA TYR A 51 9.80 -16.53 4.15
C TYR A 51 9.21 -15.73 2.97
N LEU A 52 9.54 -16.05 1.71
CA LEU A 52 9.06 -15.27 0.56
C LEU A 52 7.52 -15.31 0.40
N PRO A 53 6.85 -16.46 0.57
CA PRO A 53 5.38 -16.50 0.56
C PRO A 53 4.76 -15.63 1.66
N HIS A 54 5.41 -15.55 2.83
CA HIS A 54 4.95 -14.70 3.92
C HIS A 54 5.07 -13.21 3.61
N LEU A 55 6.18 -12.78 2.99
CA LEU A 55 6.36 -11.41 2.53
C LEU A 55 5.33 -11.03 1.47
N GLN A 56 5.13 -11.89 0.47
CA GLN A 56 4.11 -11.69 -0.58
C GLN A 56 2.71 -11.56 0.05
N SER A 57 2.36 -12.47 0.95
CA SER A 57 1.07 -12.48 1.63
C SER A 57 0.85 -11.22 2.50
N ALA A 58 1.89 -10.75 3.20
CA ALA A 58 1.83 -9.53 3.99
C ALA A 58 1.62 -8.29 3.12
N ALA A 59 2.35 -8.17 2.01
CA ALA A 59 2.22 -7.06 1.08
C ALA A 59 0.82 -7.03 0.42
N HIS A 60 0.26 -8.17 0.02
CA HIS A 60 -1.11 -8.25 -0.48
C HIS A 60 -2.15 -7.86 0.57
N ARG A 61 -2.00 -8.29 1.82
CA ARG A 61 -2.91 -7.86 2.91
C ARG A 61 -2.83 -6.35 3.13
N ALA A 62 -1.64 -5.77 3.09
CA ALA A 62 -1.45 -4.34 3.20
C ALA A 62 -2.11 -3.59 2.04
N LEU A 63 -1.94 -4.05 0.79
CA LEU A 63 -2.64 -3.48 -0.37
C LEU A 63 -4.16 -3.50 -0.19
N GLY A 64 -4.71 -4.62 0.27
CA GLY A 64 -6.15 -4.70 0.54
C GLY A 64 -6.63 -3.72 1.62
N VAL A 65 -5.79 -3.36 2.60
CA VAL A 65 -6.11 -2.28 3.57
C VAL A 65 -6.13 -0.93 2.86
N VAL A 66 -5.11 -0.65 2.04
CA VAL A 66 -4.98 0.61 1.30
C VAL A 66 -6.14 0.82 0.34
N GLU A 67 -6.54 -0.21 -0.40
CA GLU A 67 -7.71 -0.18 -1.31
C GLU A 67 -9.00 0.16 -0.56
N ARG A 68 -9.19 -0.38 0.65
CA ARG A 68 -10.35 -0.05 1.48
C ARG A 68 -10.31 1.39 1.98
N LEU A 69 -9.13 1.90 2.33
CA LEU A 69 -8.97 3.30 2.76
C LEU A 69 -9.27 4.26 1.59
N SER A 70 -8.73 3.97 0.40
CA SER A 70 -8.99 4.74 -0.82
C SER A 70 -10.49 4.75 -1.18
N ALA A 71 -11.16 3.59 -1.13
CA ALA A 71 -12.60 3.49 -1.38
C ALA A 71 -13.49 4.12 -0.30
N SER A 72 -12.95 4.33 0.91
CA SER A 72 -13.66 5.01 2.01
C SER A 72 -13.46 6.52 1.96
N GLY A 73 -12.29 7.01 1.57
CA GLY A 73 -12.00 8.43 1.37
C GLY A 73 -12.72 9.05 0.16
N ALA A 74 -13.07 8.23 -0.84
CA ALA A 74 -13.83 8.65 -2.02
C ALA A 74 -15.36 8.84 -1.77
N ARG A 75 -15.87 8.43 -0.61
CA ARG A 75 -17.28 8.59 -0.18
C ARG A 75 -17.38 9.75 0.81
#